data_AF-A0A2D6X2G8-F1
#
_entry.id   AF-A0A2D6X2G8-F1
#
_cell.length_a   1.000
_cell.length_b   1.000
_cell.length_c   1.000
_cell.angle_alpha   90.00
_cell.angle_beta   90.00
_cell.angle_gamma   90.00
#
_symmetry.space_group_name_H-M   'P 1'
#
loop_
_entity.id
_entity.type
_entity.pdbx_description
1 polymer ?
#
loop_
_entity_poly.entity_id
_entity_poly.type
_entity_poly.pdbx_seq_one_letter_code
_entity_poly.pdbx_strand_id
1 'polypeptide(L)'
;MNASNKYKWELIPYFNHKNVEWSSLSAKHLYGKFLNYTDEEDFVGADLAKKMLERGKNKSVKFKGYYNQACANENFLSLEDCFYDNSCEKTIKN
;
A
#
# COMPACT_ATOMS: atom_id res chain seq x y z
N MET A 1 5.83 -8.03 20.39
CA MET A 1 6.15 -7.33 19.12
C MET A 1 5.02 -6.36 18.84
N ASN A 2 5.27 -5.05 18.75
CA ASN A 2 4.22 -4.08 18.42
C ASN A 2 3.78 -4.29 16.96
N ALA A 3 2.48 -4.18 16.67
CA ALA A 3 1.91 -4.42 15.33
C ALA A 3 2.62 -3.62 14.21
N SER A 4 3.12 -2.41 14.51
CA SER A 4 3.86 -1.60 13.55
C SER A 4 5.23 -2.17 13.14
N ASN A 5 5.81 -3.08 13.94
CA ASN A 5 7.06 -3.74 13.62
C ASN A 5 6.85 -4.95 12.71
N LYS A 6 5.67 -5.58 12.67
CA LYS A 6 5.43 -6.77 11.83
C LYS A 6 5.63 -6.47 10.34
N TYR A 7 4.91 -5.47 9.82
CA TYR A 7 4.92 -5.16 8.39
C TYR A 7 6.24 -4.55 7.89
N LYS A 8 6.95 -3.80 8.73
CA LYS A 8 8.26 -3.23 8.34
C LYS A 8 9.27 -4.33 8.02
N TRP A 9 9.33 -5.39 8.81
CA TRP A 9 10.26 -6.49 8.58
C TRP A 9 9.86 -7.34 7.36
N GLU A 10 8.55 -7.44 7.08
CA GLU A 10 8.07 -8.14 5.89
C GLU A 10 8.29 -7.35 4.59
N LEU A 11 8.15 -6.03 4.59
CA LEU A 11 8.18 -5.24 3.35
C LEU A 11 9.57 -4.67 3.00
N ILE A 12 10.39 -4.30 3.99
CA ILE A 12 11.71 -3.68 3.76
C ILE A 12 12.66 -4.56 2.94
N PRO A 13 12.77 -5.89 3.17
CA PRO A 13 13.69 -6.74 2.40
C PRO A 13 13.41 -6.74 0.90
N TYR A 14 12.15 -6.50 0.50
CA TYR A 14 11.74 -6.48 -0.90
C TYR A 14 11.87 -5.11 -1.55
N PHE A 15 12.18 -4.04 -0.81
CA PHE A 15 12.37 -2.70 -1.36
C PHE A 15 13.78 -2.54 -1.93
N ASN A 16 13.99 -3.04 -3.15
CA ASN A 16 15.26 -2.95 -3.87
C ASN A 16 15.10 -2.20 -5.20
N HIS A 17 16.01 -1.27 -5.46
CA HIS A 17 16.03 -0.46 -6.68
C HIS A 17 17.44 -0.33 -7.26
N LYS A 18 18.34 -1.27 -6.94
CA LYS A 18 19.74 -1.26 -7.42
C LYS A 18 19.86 -1.41 -8.94
N ASN A 19 18.95 -2.14 -9.57
CA ASN A 19 18.87 -2.31 -11.02
C ASN A 19 17.41 -2.21 -11.48
N VAL A 20 17.19 -1.93 -12.76
CA VAL A 20 15.86 -1.83 -13.39
C VAL A 20 15.06 -3.13 -13.23
N GLU A 21 15.67 -4.29 -13.43
CA GLU A 21 15.01 -5.58 -13.24
C GLU A 21 14.56 -5.81 -11.80
N TRP A 22 15.48 -5.61 -10.84
CA TRP A 22 15.18 -5.70 -9.42
C TRP A 22 14.10 -4.69 -9.00
N SER A 23 14.15 -3.48 -9.53
CA SER A 23 13.14 -2.46 -9.28
C SER A 23 11.75 -2.87 -9.77
N SER A 24 11.67 -3.47 -10.96
CA SER A 24 10.42 -3.97 -11.52
C SER A 24 9.85 -5.13 -10.68
N LEU A 25 10.71 -6.07 -10.26
CA LEU A 25 10.31 -7.19 -9.41
C LEU A 25 9.87 -6.73 -8.02
N SER A 26 10.63 -5.82 -7.40
CA SER A 26 10.31 -5.21 -6.11
C SER A 26 8.98 -4.47 -6.15
N ALA A 27 8.74 -3.64 -7.17
CA ALA A 27 7.48 -2.92 -7.32
C ALA A 27 6.30 -3.87 -7.46
N LYS A 28 6.44 -4.92 -8.29
CA LYS A 28 5.41 -5.96 -8.47
C LYS A 28 5.14 -6.71 -7.16
N HIS A 29 6.17 -7.07 -6.40
CA HIS A 29 6.03 -7.79 -5.14
C HIS A 29 5.31 -6.93 -4.08
N LEU A 30 5.71 -5.67 -3.94
CA LEU A 30 5.07 -4.73 -3.00
C LEU A 30 3.61 -4.46 -3.37
N TYR A 31 3.29 -4.38 -4.65
CA TYR A 31 1.91 -4.25 -5.11
C TYR A 31 1.09 -5.52 -4.86
N GLY A 32 1.68 -6.71 -5.05
CA GLY A 32 1.01 -7.96 -4.66
C GLY A 32 0.71 -8.03 -3.16
N LYS A 33 1.65 -7.59 -2.31
CA LYS A 33 1.40 -7.46 -0.87
C LYS A 33 0.29 -6.46 -0.55
N PHE A 34 0.28 -5.32 -1.23
CA PHE A 34 -0.81 -4.35 -1.12
C PHE A 34 -2.17 -4.98 -1.41
N LEU A 35 -2.31 -5.71 -2.52
CA LEU A 35 -3.57 -6.39 -2.87
C LEU A 35 -4.01 -7.41 -1.82
N ASN A 36 -3.07 -8.23 -1.33
CA ASN A 36 -3.39 -9.20 -0.28
C ASN A 36 -3.87 -8.50 1.00
N TYR A 37 -3.22 -7.40 1.41
CA TYR A 37 -3.67 -6.66 2.58
C TYR A 37 -5.02 -5.97 2.38
N THR A 38 -5.32 -5.48 1.17
CA THR A 38 -6.66 -4.95 0.88
C THR A 38 -7.73 -6.04 0.91
N ASP A 39 -7.42 -7.26 0.46
CA ASP A 39 -8.35 -8.40 0.50
C ASP A 39 -8.54 -8.94 1.92
N GLU A 40 -7.51 -8.83 2.77
CA GLU A 40 -7.55 -9.18 4.20
C GLU A 40 -8.15 -8.05 5.08
N GLU A 41 -8.63 -6.95 4.49
CA GLU A 41 -9.12 -5.76 5.18
C GLU A 41 -8.08 -5.14 6.16
N ASP A 42 -6.79 -5.41 5.93
CA ASP A 42 -5.67 -4.92 6.74
C ASP A 42 -5.18 -3.57 6.23
N PHE A 43 -5.85 -2.50 6.70
CA PHE A 43 -5.49 -1.13 6.34
C PHE A 43 -4.03 -0.78 6.67
N VAL A 44 -3.51 -1.21 7.83
CA VAL A 44 -2.15 -0.84 8.27
C VAL A 44 -1.10 -1.47 7.35
N GLY A 45 -1.29 -2.74 6.97
CA GLY A 45 -0.46 -3.42 5.99
C GLY A 45 -0.55 -2.76 4.61
N ALA A 46 -1.77 -2.48 4.13
CA ALA A 46 -2.03 -1.89 2.83
C ALA A 46 -1.45 -0.46 2.70
N ASP A 47 -1.67 0.41 3.69
CA ASP A 47 -1.13 1.77 3.73
C ASP A 47 0.40 1.75 3.74
N LEU A 48 1.02 0.84 4.51
CA LEU A 48 2.47 0.74 4.53
C LEU A 48 3.04 0.26 3.19
N ALA A 49 2.38 -0.70 2.52
CA ALA A 49 2.76 -1.15 1.19
C ALA A 49 2.62 -0.02 0.14
N LYS A 50 1.52 0.73 0.17
CA LYS A 50 1.30 1.93 -0.66
C LYS A 50 2.39 2.99 -0.43
N LYS A 51 2.78 3.25 0.82
CA LYS A 51 3.88 4.17 1.17
C LYS A 51 5.25 3.68 0.66
N MET A 52 5.49 2.37 0.59
CA MET A 52 6.70 1.84 -0.05
C MET A 52 6.69 2.05 -1.56
N LEU A 53 5.54 1.84 -2.21
CA LEU A 53 5.37 2.16 -3.63
C LEU A 53 5.60 3.65 -3.90
N GLU A 54 5.08 4.51 -3.03
CA GLU A 54 5.27 5.96 -3.11
C GLU A 54 6.77 6.34 -3.04
N ARG A 55 7.50 5.78 -2.08
CA ARG A 55 8.96 6.02 -1.96
C ARG A 55 9.74 5.60 -3.20
N GLY A 56 9.28 4.58 -3.91
CA GLY A 56 9.91 4.11 -5.15
C GLY A 56 9.51 4.89 -6.41
N LYS A 57 8.46 5.73 -6.38
CA LYS A 57 7.88 6.36 -7.59
C LYS A 57 8.86 7.25 -8.36
N ASN A 58 9.81 7.87 -7.64
CA ASN A 58 10.84 8.72 -8.23
C ASN A 58 12.06 7.92 -8.73
N LYS A 59 12.18 6.66 -8.33
CA LYS A 59 13.30 5.77 -8.68
C LYS A 59 13.00 4.93 -9.92
N SER A 60 11.72 4.65 -10.21
CA SER A 60 11.34 3.77 -11.32
C SER A 60 9.90 4.01 -11.78
N VAL A 61 9.71 3.94 -13.11
CA VAL A 61 8.40 4.07 -13.76
C VAL A 61 7.44 2.95 -13.33
N LYS A 62 7.97 1.74 -13.04
CA LYS A 62 7.14 0.61 -12.57
C LYS A 62 6.55 0.89 -11.20
N PHE A 63 7.36 1.43 -10.28
CA PHE A 63 6.89 1.87 -8.97
C PHE A 63 5.82 2.96 -9.10
N LYS A 64 6.02 3.96 -9.97
CA LYS A 64 5.01 5.00 -10.24
C LYS A 64 3.69 4.42 -10.77
N GLY A 65 3.77 3.46 -11.68
CA GLY A 65 2.59 2.78 -12.22
C GLY A 65 1.78 2.05 -11.14
N TYR A 66 2.45 1.23 -10.32
CA TYR A 66 1.78 0.50 -9.24
C TYR A 66 1.29 1.42 -8.11
N TYR A 67 2.00 2.50 -7.80
CA TYR A 67 1.52 3.51 -6.86
C TYR A 67 0.20 4.15 -7.33
N ASN A 68 0.10 4.52 -8.60
CA ASN A 68 -1.13 5.08 -9.16
C ASN A 68 -2.29 4.07 -9.11
N GLN A 69 -2.02 2.79 -9.39
CA GLN A 69 -3.03 1.72 -9.28
C GLN A 69 -3.48 1.53 -7.83
N ALA A 70 -2.56 1.60 -6.86
CA ALA A 70 -2.90 1.51 -5.44
C ALA A 70 -3.75 2.70 -4.96
N CYS A 71 -3.47 3.92 -5.44
CA CYS A 71 -4.29 5.09 -5.13
C CYS A 71 -5.72 5.04 -5.70
N ALA A 72 -5.90 4.35 -6.83
CA ALA A 72 -7.20 4.19 -7.48
C ALA A 72 -7.93 2.90 -7.06
N ASN A 73 -7.41 2.15 -6.08
CA ASN A 73 -8.00 0.90 -5.65
C ASN A 73 -9.20 1.16 -4.73
N GLU A 74 -10.39 0.71 -5.15
CA GLU A 74 -11.65 0.94 -4.44
C GLU A 74 -11.66 0.29 -3.05
N ASN A 75 -11.14 -0.93 -2.91
CA ASN A 75 -11.06 -1.62 -1.62
C ASN A 75 -10.20 -0.82 -0.63
N PHE A 76 -9.06 -0.31 -1.07
CA PHE A 76 -8.20 0.53 -0.23
C PHE A 76 -8.87 1.83 0.18
N LEU A 77 -9.57 2.51 -0.75
CA LEU A 77 -10.30 3.74 -0.44
C LEU A 77 -11.40 3.48 0.59
N SER A 78 -12.17 2.39 0.43
CA SER A 78 -13.17 1.97 1.41
C SER A 78 -12.54 1.68 2.77
N LEU A 79 -11.39 1.01 2.82
CA LEU A 79 -10.67 0.74 4.06
C LEU A 79 -10.11 2.01 4.71
N GLU A 80 -9.61 2.95 3.92
CA GLU A 80 -9.14 4.25 4.37
C GLU A 80 -10.28 5.06 4.99
N ASP A 81 -11.43 5.10 4.32
CA ASP A 81 -12.65 5.71 4.85
C ASP A 81 -13.04 5.06 6.18
N CYS A 82 -13.17 3.72 6.22
CA CYS A 82 -13.52 2.99 7.45
C CYS A 82 -12.51 3.18 8.60
N PHE A 83 -11.21 3.28 8.31
CA PHE A 83 -10.18 3.42 9.33
C PHE A 83 -10.18 4.83 9.96
N TYR A 84 -10.45 5.86 9.17
CA TYR A 84 -10.50 7.25 9.63
C TYR A 84 -11.90 7.71 10.06
N ASP A 85 -12.96 6.94 9.80
CA ASP A 85 -14.35 7.26 10.19
C ASP A 85 -14.68 7.13 11.69
N ASN A 86 -13.66 7.11 12.57
CA ASN A 86 -13.87 7.48 13.98
C ASN A 86 -14.06 9.00 14.18
N SER A 87 -14.43 9.74 13.13
CA SER A 87 -14.90 11.11 13.23
C SER A 87 -16.10 11.34 12.32
N CYS A 88 -17.27 11.23 12.95
CA CYS A 88 -18.41 12.10 12.75
C CYS A 88 -19.36 11.70 11.62
N GLU A 89 -20.58 11.33 12.04
CA GLU A 89 -21.84 11.40 11.29
C GLU A 89 -21.73 12.16 9.96
N LYS A 90 -21.72 11.44 8.84
CA LYS A 90 -22.12 12.01 7.56
C LYS A 90 -23.41 11.35 7.11
N THR A 91 -24.47 11.90 7.71
CA THR A 91 -25.73 12.24 7.06
C THR A 91 -26.38 11.11 6.29
N ILE A 92 -27.37 10.52 6.96
CA ILE A 92 -28.55 9.87 6.36
C ILE A 92 -28.90 10.59 5.06
N LYS A 93 -28.60 9.97 3.92
CA LYS A 93 -29.23 10.35 2.65
C LYS A 93 -30.56 9.64 2.60
N ASN A 94 -31.59 10.38 2.98
CA ASN A 94 -32.99 10.12 2.67
C ASN A 94 -33.27 10.41 1.20
#